data_AF-A0A0V0YU56-F1
#
_entry.id   AF-A0A0V0YU56-F1
#
_cell.length_a   1.000
_cell.length_b   1.000
_cell.length_c   1.000
_cell.angle_alpha   90.00
_cell.angle_beta   90.00
_cell.angle_gamma   90.00
#
_symmetry.space_group_name_H-M   'P 1'
#
loop_
_entity.id
_entity.type
_entity.pdbx_description
1 polymer ?
#
loop_
_entity_poly.entity_id
_entity_poly.type
_entity_poly.pdbx_seq_one_letter_code
_entity_poly.pdbx_strand_id
1 'polypeptide(L)'
;MHGLPEVPPRTPAEYIWELRKDLADSFCKIREKLHTESRRQKKWYDRRTTDCHFDVNDKVWLATPKRNKLDKIWDGPYRIVQ
;
A
#
# COMPACT_ATOMS: atom_id res chain seq x y z
N MET A 1 -26.92 -34.69 7.07
CA MET A 1 -25.58 -34.92 7.64
C MET A 1 -24.56 -34.34 6.67
N HIS A 2 -23.66 -33.47 7.13
CA HIS A 2 -22.55 -33.00 6.30
C HIS A 2 -21.36 -33.94 6.51
N GLY A 3 -20.93 -34.62 5.45
CA GLY A 3 -19.73 -35.45 5.48
C GLY A 3 -18.48 -34.59 5.22
N LEU A 4 -17.39 -34.90 5.91
CA LEU A 4 -16.06 -34.42 5.54
C LEU A 4 -15.52 -35.32 4.41
N PRO A 5 -14.92 -34.74 3.35
CA PRO A 5 -14.28 -35.55 2.33
C PRO A 5 -13.12 -36.34 2.95
N GLU A 6 -13.01 -37.62 2.60
CA GLU A 6 -11.83 -38.41 2.94
C GLU A 6 -10.63 -37.83 2.20
N VAL A 7 -9.76 -37.16 2.94
CA VAL A 7 -8.47 -36.70 2.42
C VAL A 7 -7.51 -37.88 2.55
N PRO A 8 -6.81 -38.31 1.49
CA PRO A 8 -5.82 -39.37 1.59
C PRO A 8 -4.78 -39.01 2.66
N PRO A 9 -4.28 -39.99 3.42
CA PRO A 9 -3.31 -39.72 4.48
C PRO A 9 -2.06 -39.10 3.87
N ARG A 10 -1.86 -37.81 4.17
CA ARG A 10 -0.66 -37.06 3.77
C ARG A 10 0.40 -37.26 4.82
N THR A 11 1.64 -37.41 4.38
CA THR A 11 2.75 -37.29 5.31
C THR A 11 2.83 -35.85 5.81
N PRO A 12 3.27 -35.60 7.06
CA PRO A 12 3.48 -34.25 7.56
C PRO A 12 4.39 -33.40 6.65
N ALA A 13 5.34 -34.03 5.97
CA ALA A 13 6.25 -33.37 5.04
C ALA A 13 5.53 -32.82 3.80
N GLU A 14 4.64 -33.61 3.18
CA GLU A 14 3.84 -33.17 2.02
C GLU A 14 2.92 -32.01 2.39
N TYR A 15 2.26 -32.10 3.56
CA TYR A 15 1.42 -31.02 4.05
C TYR A 15 2.21 -29.72 4.25
N ILE A 16 3.38 -29.79 4.90
CA ILE A 16 4.24 -28.61 5.13
C ILE A 16 4.71 -28.01 3.80
N TRP A 17 5.04 -28.85 2.81
CA TRP A 17 5.48 -28.40 1.50
C TRP A 17 4.37 -27.68 0.73
N GLU A 18 3.18 -28.29 0.64
CA GLU A 18 2.01 -27.66 0.00
C GLU A 18 1.64 -26.35 0.68
N LEU A 19 1.61 -26.32 2.01
CA LEU A 19 1.28 -25.10 2.76
C LEU A 19 2.27 -23.96 2.45
N ARG A 20 3.58 -24.27 2.39
CA ARG A 20 4.59 -23.27 2.04
C ARG A 20 4.40 -22.72 0.63
N LYS A 21 4.07 -23.60 -0.32
CA LYS A 21 3.80 -23.21 -1.71
C LYS A 21 2.56 -22.32 -1.79
N ASP A 22 1.46 -22.72 -1.17
CA ASP A 22 0.20 -21.99 -1.18
C ASP A 22 0.35 -20.60 -0.56
N LEU A 23 1.11 -20.50 0.53
CA LEU A 23 1.45 -19.22 1.14
C LEU A 23 2.28 -18.35 0.20
N ALA A 24 3.34 -18.89 -0.40
CA ALA A 24 4.18 -18.15 -1.34
C ALA A 24 3.38 -17.60 -2.53
N ASP A 25 2.53 -18.44 -3.13
CA ASP A 25 1.65 -18.06 -4.23
C ASP A 25 0.64 -16.97 -3.80
N SER A 26 0.06 -17.12 -2.61
CA SER A 26 -0.88 -16.14 -2.05
C SER A 26 -0.22 -14.78 -1.82
N PHE A 27 0.98 -14.77 -1.22
CA PHE A 27 1.74 -13.53 -0.99
C PHE A 27 2.12 -12.86 -2.31
N CYS A 28 2.55 -13.63 -3.31
CA CYS A 28 2.87 -13.11 -4.64
C CYS A 28 1.67 -12.39 -5.26
N LYS A 29 0.51 -13.06 -5.30
CA LYS A 29 -0.75 -12.51 -5.83
C LYS A 29 -1.18 -11.25 -5.09
N ILE A 30 -1.08 -11.22 -3.76
CA ILE A 30 -1.45 -10.04 -2.97
C ILE A 30 -0.50 -8.88 -3.29
N ARG A 31 0.81 -9.13 -3.42
CA ARG A 31 1.81 -8.10 -3.71
C ARG A 31 1.61 -7.47 -5.09
N GLU A 32 1.29 -8.26 -6.10
CA GLU A 32 0.97 -7.77 -7.44
C GLU A 32 -0.30 -6.90 -7.46
N LYS A 33 -1.35 -7.35 -6.77
CA LYS A 33 -2.59 -6.57 -6.60
C LYS A 33 -2.32 -5.26 -5.86
N LEU A 34 -1.57 -5.30 -4.76
CA LEU A 34 -1.21 -4.12 -3.98
C LEU A 34 -0.49 -3.07 -4.84
N HIS A 35 0.48 -3.50 -5.64
CA HIS A 35 1.20 -2.60 -6.55
C HIS A 35 0.28 -1.99 -7.61
N THR A 36 -0.61 -2.79 -8.18
CA THR A 36 -1.57 -2.35 -9.20
C THR A 36 -2.56 -1.33 -8.63
N GLU A 37 -3.14 -1.63 -7.47
CA GLU A 37 -4.10 -0.74 -6.81
C GLU A 37 -3.43 0.53 -6.27
N SER A 38 -2.19 0.45 -5.78
CA SER A 38 -1.41 1.65 -5.41
C SER A 38 -1.22 2.58 -6.60
N ARG A 39 -0.87 2.05 -7.78
CA ARG A 39 -0.75 2.85 -9.01
C ARG A 39 -2.09 3.48 -9.43
N ARG A 40 -3.19 2.72 -9.33
CA ARG A 40 -4.55 3.24 -9.61
C ARG A 40 -4.94 4.35 -8.65
N GLN A 41 -4.67 4.16 -7.36
CA GLN A 41 -4.95 5.15 -6.32
C GLN A 41 -4.14 6.42 -6.54
N LYS A 42 -2.82 6.31 -6.81
CA LYS A 42 -1.98 7.45 -7.17
C LYS A 42 -2.54 8.21 -8.37
N LYS A 43 -2.86 7.51 -9.47
CA LYS A 43 -3.45 8.12 -10.66
C LYS A 43 -4.77 8.84 -10.34
N TRP A 44 -5.59 8.28 -9.45
CA TRP A 44 -6.86 8.88 -9.06
C TRP A 44 -6.69 10.15 -8.21
N TYR A 45 -5.73 10.19 -7.29
CA TYR A 45 -5.40 11.39 -6.53
C TYR A 45 -4.79 12.46 -7.45
N ASP A 46 -3.87 12.06 -8.33
CA ASP A 46 -3.15 12.96 -9.21
C ASP A 46 -4.05 13.57 -10.31
N ARG A 47 -5.22 12.97 -10.60
CA ARG A 47 -6.09 13.40 -11.72
C ARG A 47 -6.62 14.84 -11.60
N ARG A 48 -6.58 15.43 -10.41
CA ARG A 48 -7.04 16.81 -10.13
C ARG A 48 -5.93 17.69 -9.57
N THR A 49 -4.70 17.21 -9.57
CA THR A 49 -3.57 18.03 -9.16
C THR A 49 -3.35 19.08 -10.24
N THR A 50 -3.65 20.34 -9.93
CA THR A 50 -3.27 21.47 -10.77
C THR A 50 -1.76 21.61 -10.74
N ASP A 51 -1.17 22.09 -11.83
CA ASP A 51 0.24 22.48 -11.82
C ASP A 51 0.43 23.63 -10.80
N CYS A 52 1.18 23.35 -9.75
CA CYS A 52 1.53 24.35 -8.74
C CYS A 52 2.90 24.90 -9.10
N HIS A 53 2.92 26.00 -9.83
CA HIS A 53 4.16 26.75 -10.06
C HIS A 53 4.49 27.56 -8.80
N PHE A 54 5.72 27.42 -8.31
CA PHE A 54 6.21 28.20 -7.19
C PHE A 54 7.54 28.86 -7.56
N ASP A 55 7.73 30.09 -7.10
CA ASP A 55 8.94 30.86 -7.34
C ASP A 55 9.88 30.83 -6.12
N VAL A 56 11.16 31.11 -6.37
CA VAL A 56 12.14 31.27 -5.28
C VAL A 56 11.68 32.41 -4.38
N ASN A 57 11.70 32.18 -3.07
CA ASN A 57 11.16 33.02 -2.00
C ASN A 57 9.66 32.91 -1.70
N ASP A 58 8.89 32.10 -2.44
CA ASP A 58 7.49 31.85 -2.07
C ASP A 58 7.39 31.16 -0.71
N LYS A 59 6.33 31.52 0.04
CA LYS A 59 5.99 30.90 1.31
C LYS A 59 4.99 29.77 1.11
N VAL A 60 5.40 28.55 1.43
CA VAL A 60 4.59 27.34 1.24
C VAL A 60 4.39 26.59 2.55
N TRP A 61 3.26 25.90 2.66
CA TRP A 61 2.98 24.96 3.74
C TRP A 61 3.31 23.54 3.29
N LEU A 62 4.03 22.78 4.11
CA LEU A 62 4.38 21.40 3.83
C LEU A 62 3.30 20.46 4.38
N ALA A 63 2.69 19.66 3.52
CA ALA A 63 1.78 18.59 3.94
C ALA A 63 2.59 17.50 4.64
N THR A 64 2.45 17.37 5.96
CA THR A 64 3.10 16.31 6.73
C THR A 64 2.14 15.14 6.89
N PRO A 65 2.56 13.89 6.56
CA PRO A 65 1.71 12.74 6.75
C PRO A 65 1.38 12.56 8.24
N LYS A 66 0.07 12.49 8.55
CA LYS A 66 -0.40 12.34 9.93
C LYS A 66 0.00 10.99 10.50
N ARG A 67 0.41 10.97 11.77
CA ARG A 67 0.49 9.71 12.55
C ARG A 67 -0.78 9.51 13.37
N ASN A 68 -1.38 10.58 13.89
CA ASN A 68 -2.63 10.59 14.67
C ASN A 68 -3.64 11.61 14.13
N LYS A 69 -4.92 11.45 14.49
CA LYS A 69 -6.03 12.30 14.01
C LYS A 69 -5.85 13.79 14.35
N LEU A 70 -5.25 14.07 15.52
CA LEU A 70 -5.03 15.42 16.06
C LEU A 70 -3.68 16.03 15.64
N ASP A 71 -2.84 15.31 14.90
CA ASP A 71 -1.57 15.85 14.46
C ASP A 71 -1.79 16.99 13.46
N LYS A 72 -0.90 17.99 13.53
CA LYS A 72 -0.84 19.07 12.54
C LYS A 72 -0.57 18.47 11.17
N ILE A 73 -1.43 18.80 10.21
CA ILE A 73 -1.37 18.30 8.83
C ILE A 73 -0.38 19.12 8.00
N TRP A 74 -0.23 20.39 8.37
CA TRP A 74 0.55 21.37 7.64
C TRP A 74 1.64 21.88 8.55
N ASP A 75 2.86 21.87 8.05
CA ASP A 75 4.04 22.42 8.70
C ASP A 75 4.53 23.65 7.94
N GLY A 76 5.16 24.60 8.62
CA GLY A 76 5.66 25.84 8.02
C GLY A 76 5.01 27.13 8.55
N PRO A 77 5.10 28.25 7.81
CA PRO A 77 5.48 28.38 6.41
C PRO A 77 7.00 28.23 6.15
N TYR A 78 7.34 27.53 5.06
CA TYR A 78 8.69 27.42 4.53
C TYR A 78 8.90 28.38 3.37
N ARG A 79 10.16 28.76 3.13
CA ARG A 79 10.53 29.55 1.97
C ARG A 79 11.25 28.68 0.95
N ILE A 80 10.85 28.75 -0.32
CA ILE A 80 11.55 28.04 -1.39
C ILE A 80 12.92 28.69 -1.61
N VAL A 81 13.96 27.86 -1.58
CA VAL A 81 15.35 28.22 -1.85
C VAL A 81 15.81 27.52 -3.13
N GLN A 82 16.67 28.19 -3.91
CA GLN A 82 17.24 27.69 -5.16
C GLN A 82 18.39 26.71 -4.91
#